data_AF-A0A5K1CP22-F1
#
_entry.id   AF-A0A5K1CP22-F1
#
_cell.length_a   1.000
_cell.length_b   1.000
_cell.length_c   1.000
_cell.angle_alpha   90.00
_cell.angle_beta   90.00
_cell.angle_gamma   90.00
#
_symmetry.space_group_name_H-M   'P 1'
#
loop_
_entity.id
_entity.type
_entity.pdbx_description
1 polymer ?
#
loop_
_entity_poly.entity_id
_entity_poly.type
_entity_poly.pdbx_seq_one_letter_code
_entity_poly.pdbx_strand_id
1 'polypeptide(L)' 'IIFRDFKTSNILLDEHWNAKLSDFGLARQGPGEGLSHVSTA' A
#
# COMPACT_ATOMS: atom_id res chain seq x y z
N ILE A 1 -1.11 7.56 2.11
CA ILE A 1 -0.65 6.64 1.05
C ILE A 1 -1.73 5.59 0.86
N ILE A 2 -2.06 5.23 -0.39
CA ILE A 2 -2.96 4.14 -0.75
C ILE A 2 -2.09 3.00 -1.28
N PHE A 3 -2.12 1.85 -0.61
CA PHE A 3 -1.46 0.63 -1.08
C PHE A 3 -2.46 -0.19 -1.91
N ARG A 4 -2.18 -0.38 -3.20
CA ARG A 4 -3.14 -0.97 -4.15
C ARG A 4 -2.87 -2.44 -4.50
N ASP A 5 -1.71 -2.97 -4.15
CA ASP A 5 -1.30 -4.33 -4.48
C ASP A 5 -1.32 -5.25 -3.24
N PHE A 6 -2.49 -5.34 -2.61
CA PHE A 6 -2.68 -6.12 -1.38
C PHE A 6 -2.86 -7.60 -1.70
N LYS A 7 -1.77 -8.36 -1.56
CA LYS A 7 -1.71 -9.81 -1.78
C LYS A 7 -0.72 -10.46 -0.82
N THR A 8 -0.90 -11.74 -0.54
CA THR A 8 -0.06 -12.50 0.40
C THR A 8 1.41 -12.49 0.02
N SER A 9 1.74 -12.50 -1.28
CA SER A 9 3.13 -12.42 -1.74
C SER A 9 3.82 -11.07 -1.48
N ASN A 10 3.07 -10.03 -1.12
CA ASN A 10 3.60 -8.73 -0.72
C ASN A 10 3.61 -8.54 0.81
N ILE A 11 3.27 -9.58 1.59
CA ILE A 11 3.35 -9.55 3.05
C ILE A 11 4.57 -10.37 3.46
N LEU A 12 5.62 -9.68 3.92
CA LEU A 12 6.82 -10.28 4.47
C LEU A 12 6.71 -10.36 5.99
N LEU A 13 7.48 -11.27 6.58
CA LEU A 13 7.59 -11.42 8.02
C LEU A 13 9.02 -11.13 8.45
N ASP A 14 9.17 -10.39 9.53
CA ASP A 14 10.48 -10.26 10.19
C ASP A 14 10.73 -11.40 11.19
N GLU A 15 11.89 -11.35 11.86
CA GLU A 15 12.34 -12.37 12.82
C GLU A 15 11.40 -12.56 14.03
N HIS A 16 10.55 -11.56 14.30
CA HIS A 16 9.56 -11.59 15.38
C HIS A 16 8.14 -11.87 14.87
N TRP A 17 8.01 -12.33 13.62
CA TRP A 17 6.72 -12.61 12.98
C TRP A 17 5.82 -11.37 12.80
N ASN A 18 6.39 -10.17 12.77
CA ASN A 18 5.62 -8.98 12.43
C ASN A 18 5.42 -8.90 10.91
N ALA A 19 4.18 -8.69 10.49
CA ALA A 19 3.85 -8.46 9.09
C ALA A 19 4.36 -7.09 8.62
N LYS A 20 5.08 -7.08 7.50
CA LYS A 20 5.55 -5.88 6.81
C LYS A 20 5.10 -5.93 5.35
N LEU A 21 4.61 -4.82 4.84
CA LEU A 21 4.29 -4.71 3.41
C LEU A 21 5.56 -4.50 2.60
N SER A 22 5.67 -5.21 1.50
CA SER A 22 6.67 -5.00 0.45
C SER A 22 6.01 -4.52 -0.85
N ASP A 23 6.84 -4.17 -1.83
CA ASP A 23 6.43 -3.76 -3.18
C ASP A 23 5.44 -2.59 -3.21
N PHE A 24 5.98 -1.37 -3.01
CA PHE A 24 5.22 -0.13 -3.10
C PHE A 24 5.13 0.42 -4.53
N GLY A 25 5.44 -0.37 -5.58
CA GLY A 25 5.46 0.09 -6.97
C GLY A 25 4.12 0.65 -7.47
N LEU A 26 3.00 0.18 -6.90
CA LEU A 26 1.65 0.66 -7.21
C LEU A 26 1.06 1.60 -6.15
N ALA A 27 1.84 1.96 -5.12
CA ALA A 27 1.40 2.87 -4.08
C ALA A 27 1.18 4.27 -4.62
N ARG A 28 0.15 4.95 -4.12
CA ARG A 28 -0.19 6.33 -4.51
C ARG A 28 -0.37 7.20 -3.30
N GLN A 29 -0.20 8.51 -3.46
CA GLN A 29 -0.61 9.44 -2.42
C GLN A 29 -2.14 9.40 -2.30
N GLY A 30 -2.64 9.46 -1.07
CA GLY A 30 -4.07 9.59 -0.84
C GLY A 30 -4.56 10.95 -1.31
N PRO A 31 -5.88 11.13 -1.46
CA PRO A 31 -6.42 12.44 -1.77
C PRO A 31 -6.10 13.41 -0.62
N GLY A 32 -5.91 14.70 -0.97
CA GLY A 32 -5.77 15.76 0.03
C GLY A 32 -7.09 15.98 0.80
N GLU A 33 -7.05 16.80 1.85
CA GLU A 33 -8.25 17.09 2.64
C GLU A 33 -9.41 17.62 1.76
N GLY A 34 -10.61 17.11 2.00
CA GLY A 34 -11.81 17.47 1.24
C GLY A 34 -11.98 16.73 -0.09
N LEU A 35 -11.04 15.89 -0.52
CA LEU A 35 -11.13 15.07 -1.73
C LEU A 35 -11.29 13.59 -1.38
N SER A 36 -12.10 12.85 -2.14
CA SER A 36 -12.37 11.42 -1.91
C SER A 36 -11.91 10.51 -3.05
N HIS A 37 -11.57 11.06 -4.21
CA HIS A 37 -11.29 10.29 -5.42
C HIS A 37 -9.83 10.43 -5.86
N VAL A 38 -9.24 9.32 -6.30
CA VAL A 38 -7.90 9.26 -6.89
C VAL A 38 -7.98 8.50 -8.22
N SER A 39 -7.68 9.17 -9.32
CA SER A 39 -7.58 8.55 -10.65
C SER A 39 -6.19 7.96 -10.89
N THR A 40 -6.12 6.85 -11.60
CA THR A 40 -4.85 6.28 -12.07
C THR A 40 -4.88 6.07 -13.57
N ALA A 41 -3.70 6.20 -14.22
CA ALA A 41 -3.50 5.86 -15.62
C ALA A 41 -3.69 4.36 -15.87
#